data_AF-A0A959B6J1-F1
#
_entry.id   AF-A0A959B6J1-F1
#
_cell.length_a   1.000
_cell.length_b   1.000
_cell.length_c   1.000
_cell.angle_alpha   90.00
_cell.angle_beta   90.00
_cell.angle_gamma   90.00
#
_symmetry.space_group_name_H-M   'P 1'
#
loop_
_entity.id
_entity.type
_entity.pdbx_description
1 polymer ?
#
loop_
_entity_poly.entity_id
_entity_poly.type
_entity_poly.pdbx_seq_one_letter_code
_entity_poly.pdbx_strand_id
1 'polypeptide(L)'
;MKQLYFLFLLMMMLPLATANGQTNITVTNPEVYDILKGNFAADDYLPATLINHPEDILEGLITEVSPDSLKEYLLRLSAFSNRNTGSDTVSTTFGIGAARRWAHTKFEEFSAQNEGRLQVAYLQFDQAICEMG
;
A
#
# COMPACT_ATOMS: atom_id res chain seq x y z
N MET A 1 -33.51 -44.43 14.49
CA MET A 1 -33.23 -43.26 15.36
C MET A 1 -31.76 -43.20 15.82
N LYS A 2 -31.16 -44.27 16.37
CA LYS A 2 -29.74 -44.28 16.81
C LYS A 2 -28.71 -43.98 15.70
N GLN A 3 -28.92 -44.46 14.47
CA GLN A 3 -28.02 -44.22 13.33
C GLN A 3 -28.01 -42.74 12.86
N LEU A 4 -29.12 -42.02 13.06
CA LEU A 4 -29.22 -40.61 12.67
C LEU A 4 -28.48 -39.70 13.65
N TYR A 5 -28.49 -40.04 14.94
CA TYR A 5 -27.69 -39.37 15.96
C TYR A 5 -26.18 -39.56 15.75
N PHE A 6 -25.76 -40.74 15.30
CA PHE A 6 -24.37 -41.01 15.01
C PHE A 6 -23.87 -40.18 13.80
N LEU A 7 -24.70 -40.02 12.77
CA LEU A 7 -24.40 -39.17 11.61
C LEU A 7 -24.31 -37.68 12.00
N PHE A 8 -25.20 -37.23 12.89
CA PHE A 8 -25.22 -35.84 13.38
C PHE A 8 -23.99 -35.54 14.27
N LEU A 9 -23.57 -36.49 15.10
CA LEU A 9 -22.36 -36.38 15.93
C LEU A 9 -21.08 -36.38 15.08
N LEU A 10 -21.05 -37.16 13.99
CA LEU A 10 -19.93 -37.21 13.06
C LEU A 10 -19.78 -35.90 12.25
N MET A 11 -20.89 -35.27 11.88
CA MET A 11 -20.92 -33.99 11.14
C MET A 11 -20.51 -32.79 12.03
N MET A 12 -20.69 -32.91 13.34
CA MET A 12 -20.28 -31.90 14.34
C MET A 12 -18.78 -31.98 14.69
N MET A 13 -18.12 -33.09 14.34
CA MET A 13 -16.67 -33.31 14.46
C MET A 13 -15.91 -33.00 13.17
N LEU A 14 -16.58 -32.54 12.10
CA LEU A 14 -15.88 -32.07 10.91
C LEU A 14 -15.10 -30.80 11.31
N PRO A 15 -13.76 -30.78 11.18
CA PRO A 15 -13.01 -29.56 11.43
C PRO A 15 -13.50 -28.50 10.44
N LEU A 16 -14.07 -27.43 10.99
CA LEU A 16 -14.33 -26.22 10.24
C LEU A 16 -12.97 -25.80 9.66
N ALA A 17 -12.81 -25.88 8.34
CA ALA A 17 -11.55 -25.55 7.69
C ALA A 17 -11.15 -24.14 8.15
N THR A 18 -10.05 -24.04 8.89
CA THR A 18 -9.53 -22.74 9.32
C THR A 18 -9.08 -22.01 8.08
N ALA A 19 -9.75 -20.89 7.78
CA ALA A 19 -9.28 -19.96 6.78
C ALA A 19 -7.99 -19.33 7.32
N ASN A 20 -6.84 -19.87 6.92
CA ASN A 20 -5.55 -19.26 7.25
C ASN A 20 -5.40 -17.99 6.40
N GLY A 21 -5.37 -16.83 7.06
CA GLY A 21 -5.02 -15.56 6.44
C GLY A 21 -3.50 -15.39 6.34
N GLN A 22 -3.06 -14.41 5.56
CA GLN A 22 -1.66 -14.02 5.50
C GLN A 22 -1.22 -13.46 6.87
N THR A 23 -0.15 -14.02 7.46
CA THR A 23 0.33 -13.65 8.79
C THR A 23 1.69 -12.93 8.80
N ASN A 24 2.42 -12.96 7.68
CA ASN A 24 3.74 -12.35 7.51
C ASN A 24 3.68 -10.94 6.92
N ILE A 25 2.63 -10.17 7.26
CA ILE A 25 2.52 -8.78 6.82
C ILE A 25 3.37 -7.89 7.73
N THR A 26 4.27 -7.12 7.14
CA THR A 26 5.16 -6.19 7.84
C THR A 26 5.13 -4.82 7.18
N VAL A 27 5.35 -3.78 7.96
CA VAL A 27 5.50 -2.40 7.49
C VAL A 27 6.93 -1.98 7.75
N THR A 28 7.63 -1.47 6.72
CA THR A 28 9.08 -1.20 6.84
C THR A 28 9.42 -0.01 7.74
N ASN A 29 8.48 0.92 7.95
CA ASN A 29 8.66 2.07 8.84
C ASN A 29 7.87 1.83 10.15
N PRO A 30 8.53 1.79 11.32
CA PRO A 30 7.87 1.59 12.61
C PRO A 30 6.92 2.74 12.98
N GLU A 31 7.20 3.98 12.56
CA GLU A 31 6.32 5.12 12.77
C GLU A 31 4.99 4.93 12.02
N VAL A 32 5.06 4.54 10.74
CA VAL A 32 3.87 4.22 9.95
C VAL A 32 3.07 3.07 10.59
N TYR A 33 3.75 2.07 11.14
CA TYR A 33 3.08 1.00 11.86
C TYR A 33 2.31 1.50 13.09
N ASP A 34 2.87 2.46 13.83
CA ASP A 34 2.20 3.09 14.98
C ASP A 34 1.02 3.97 14.55
N ILE A 35 1.18 4.76 13.48
CA ILE A 35 0.10 5.54 12.86
C ILE A 35 -1.08 4.63 12.48
N LEU A 36 -0.81 3.51 11.81
CA LEU A 36 -1.84 2.55 11.39
C LEU A 36 -2.59 1.92 12.57
N LYS A 37 -1.98 1.85 13.75
CA LYS A 37 -2.62 1.41 15.00
C LYS A 37 -3.36 2.54 15.74
N GLY A 38 -3.34 3.76 15.21
CA GLY A 38 -3.89 4.94 15.85
C GLY A 38 -3.01 5.51 16.97
N ASN A 39 -1.76 5.06 17.10
CA ASN A 39 -0.80 5.57 18.08
C ASN A 39 0.03 6.70 17.46
N PHE A 40 -0.58 7.85 17.24
CA PHE A 40 0.09 9.04 16.71
C PHE A 40 -0.50 10.32 17.32
N ALA A 41 0.28 11.40 17.36
CA ALA A 41 -0.24 12.72 17.71
C ALA A 41 -0.71 13.41 16.43
N ALA A 42 -1.98 13.81 16.38
CA ALA A 42 -2.56 14.44 15.18
C ALA A 42 -1.89 15.79 14.84
N ASP A 43 -1.39 16.49 15.86
CA ASP A 43 -0.73 17.79 15.71
C ASP A 43 0.55 17.72 14.87
N ASP A 44 1.24 16.57 14.87
CA ASP A 44 2.46 16.34 14.07
C ASP A 44 2.19 16.36 12.56
N TYR A 45 0.94 16.21 12.14
CA TYR A 45 0.51 16.10 10.74
C TYR A 45 -0.28 17.31 10.25
N LEU A 46 -0.40 18.34 11.09
CA LEU A 46 -1.01 19.61 10.70
C LEU A 46 -0.07 20.39 9.78
N PRO A 47 -0.60 21.03 8.70
CA PRO A 47 0.21 21.90 7.88
C PRO A 47 0.59 23.16 8.66
N ALA A 48 1.75 23.74 8.36
CA ALA A 48 2.15 25.04 8.90
C ALA A 48 1.15 26.15 8.52
N THR A 49 0.57 26.07 7.32
CA THR A 49 -0.52 26.95 6.87
C THR A 49 -1.79 26.15 6.62
N LEU A 50 -2.81 26.41 7.42
CA LEU A 50 -4.11 25.76 7.26
C LEU A 50 -4.94 26.45 6.18
N ILE A 51 -5.18 25.76 5.07
CA ILE A 51 -6.16 26.15 4.06
C ILE A 51 -7.45 25.38 4.33
N ASN A 52 -8.50 26.08 4.75
CA ASN A 52 -9.79 25.49 5.10
C ASN A 52 -10.99 26.17 4.40
N HIS A 53 -10.71 27.05 3.45
CA HIS A 53 -11.70 27.71 2.60
C HIS A 53 -11.88 26.89 1.30
N PRO A 54 -13.08 26.37 1.01
CA PRO A 54 -13.31 25.52 -0.16
C PRO A 54 -12.93 26.17 -1.49
N GLU A 55 -13.10 27.48 -1.63
CA GLU A 55 -12.75 28.27 -2.81
C GLU A 55 -11.24 28.27 -3.07
N ASP A 56 -10.42 28.48 -2.05
CA ASP A 56 -8.96 28.50 -2.15
C ASP A 56 -8.43 27.09 -2.50
N ILE A 57 -9.02 26.05 -1.91
CA ILE A 57 -8.68 24.66 -2.22
C ILE A 57 -8.98 24.35 -3.69
N LEU A 58 -10.14 24.76 -4.19
CA LEU A 58 -10.53 24.52 -5.58
C LEU A 58 -9.61 25.25 -6.56
N GLU A 59 -9.29 26.52 -6.30
CA GLU A 59 -8.38 27.30 -7.13
C GLU A 59 -6.98 26.68 -7.16
N GLY A 60 -6.45 26.27 -6.00
CA GLY A 60 -5.18 25.55 -5.90
C GLY A 60 -5.19 24.26 -6.73
N LEU A 61 -6.21 23.42 -6.59
CA LEU A 61 -6.32 22.17 -7.36
C LEU A 61 -6.35 22.41 -8.87
N ILE A 62 -7.06 23.43 -9.35
CA ILE A 62 -7.15 23.72 -10.79
C ILE A 62 -5.82 24.28 -11.33
N THR A 63 -5.12 25.08 -10.54
CA THR A 63 -3.88 25.76 -10.98
C THR A 63 -2.63 24.90 -10.85
N GLU A 64 -2.56 24.02 -9.85
CA GLU A 64 -1.36 23.23 -9.56
C GLU A 64 -1.32 21.88 -10.31
N VAL A 65 -2.48 21.35 -10.76
CA VAL A 65 -2.52 20.10 -11.52
C VAL A 65 -1.95 20.33 -12.94
N SER A 66 -0.79 19.73 -13.20
CA SER A 66 -0.10 19.81 -14.49
C SER A 66 -0.30 18.55 -15.35
N PRO A 67 -0.93 18.65 -16.54
CA PRO A 67 -1.02 17.53 -17.48
C PRO A 67 0.34 16.99 -17.93
N ASP A 68 1.35 17.86 -18.02
CA ASP A 68 2.70 17.48 -18.44
C ASP A 68 3.37 16.58 -17.40
N SER A 69 3.30 16.94 -16.11
CA SER A 69 3.83 16.12 -15.01
C SER A 69 3.12 14.76 -14.94
N LEU A 70 1.79 14.72 -15.10
CA LEU A 70 1.03 13.47 -15.12
C LEU A 70 1.46 12.56 -16.29
N LYS A 71 1.65 13.15 -17.48
CA LYS A 71 2.15 12.41 -18.65
C LYS A 71 3.56 11.89 -18.42
N GLU A 72 4.45 12.67 -17.82
CA GLU A 72 5.80 12.22 -17.48
C GLU A 72 5.78 11.01 -16.55
N TYR A 73 4.95 11.02 -15.52
CA TYR A 73 4.80 9.89 -14.59
C TYR A 73 4.27 8.64 -15.28
N LEU A 74 3.30 8.78 -16.19
CA LEU A 74 2.80 7.65 -17.00
C LEU A 74 3.89 7.06 -17.89
N LEU A 75 4.66 7.91 -18.58
CA LEU A 75 5.77 7.48 -19.42
C LEU A 75 6.86 6.77 -18.59
N ARG A 76 7.20 7.33 -17.42
CA ARG A 76 8.19 6.75 -16.52
C ARG A 76 7.75 5.40 -15.98
N LEU A 77 6.51 5.28 -15.51
CA LEU A 77 5.95 4.01 -15.05
C LEU A 77 5.92 2.99 -16.18
N SER A 78 5.50 3.40 -17.39
CA SER A 78 5.45 2.56 -18.58
C SER A 78 6.81 1.98 -18.96
N ALA A 79 7.89 2.75 -18.81
CA ALA A 79 9.24 2.34 -19.16
C ALA A 79 9.73 1.09 -18.39
N PHE A 80 9.19 0.83 -17.19
CA PHE A 80 9.52 -0.38 -16.42
C PHE A 80 8.93 -1.69 -17.01
N SER A 81 8.12 -1.61 -18.07
CA SER A 81 7.54 -2.75 -18.79
C SER A 81 6.61 -3.61 -17.93
N ASN A 82 7.03 -4.81 -17.51
CA ASN A 82 6.17 -5.73 -16.76
C ASN A 82 6.00 -5.23 -15.32
N ARG A 83 4.76 -5.10 -14.86
CA ARG A 83 4.41 -4.65 -13.49
C ARG A 83 3.38 -5.57 -12.84
N ASN A 84 3.33 -6.83 -13.28
CA ASN A 84 2.49 -7.84 -12.64
C ASN A 84 3.09 -8.31 -11.30
N THR A 85 2.28 -8.93 -10.46
CA THR A 85 2.67 -9.31 -9.08
C THR A 85 3.83 -10.32 -9.02
N GLY A 86 4.02 -11.14 -10.06
CA GLY A 86 5.11 -12.12 -10.16
C GLY A 86 6.32 -11.61 -10.95
N SER A 87 6.38 -10.30 -11.27
CA SER A 87 7.47 -9.72 -12.04
C SER A 87 8.73 -9.54 -11.20
N ASP A 88 9.88 -9.40 -11.88
CA ASP A 88 11.18 -9.11 -11.27
C ASP A 88 11.13 -7.97 -10.24
N THR A 89 11.71 -8.23 -9.07
CA THR A 89 11.82 -7.32 -7.93
C THR A 89 13.24 -6.79 -7.73
N VAL A 90 14.24 -7.40 -8.36
CA VAL A 90 15.66 -7.10 -8.18
C VAL A 90 16.12 -6.02 -9.15
N SER A 91 15.70 -6.07 -10.42
CA SER A 91 16.13 -5.07 -11.41
C SER A 91 15.79 -3.64 -11.03
N THR A 92 16.73 -2.73 -11.26
CA THR A 92 16.56 -1.29 -11.00
C THR A 92 15.86 -0.56 -12.16
N THR A 93 15.73 -1.18 -13.33
CA THR A 93 15.22 -0.55 -14.55
C THR A 93 14.06 -1.30 -15.20
N PHE A 94 13.72 -2.50 -14.73
CA PHE A 94 12.66 -3.34 -15.28
C PHE A 94 11.86 -3.97 -14.15
N GLY A 95 10.59 -4.26 -14.40
CA GLY A 95 9.79 -5.04 -13.47
C GLY A 95 9.05 -4.20 -12.42
N ILE A 96 8.26 -4.89 -11.60
CA ILE A 96 7.51 -4.28 -10.50
C ILE A 96 8.44 -3.74 -9.41
N GLY A 97 9.61 -4.32 -9.20
CA GLY A 97 10.60 -3.82 -8.22
C GLY A 97 11.08 -2.41 -8.53
N ALA A 98 11.51 -2.17 -9.78
CA ALA A 98 11.93 -0.85 -10.25
C ALA A 98 10.80 0.18 -10.12
N ALA A 99 9.59 -0.19 -10.55
CA ALA A 99 8.42 0.68 -10.48
C ALA A 99 8.04 1.05 -9.03
N ARG A 100 8.04 0.07 -8.11
CA ARG A 100 7.74 0.30 -6.69
C ARG A 100 8.76 1.22 -6.03
N ARG A 101 10.06 1.01 -6.28
CA ARG A 101 11.12 1.89 -5.77
C ARG A 101 10.98 3.31 -6.30
N TRP A 102 10.70 3.47 -7.58
CA TRP A 102 10.47 4.79 -8.16
C TRP A 102 9.25 5.49 -7.53
N ALA A 103 8.13 4.78 -7.37
CA ALA A 103 6.95 5.34 -6.73
C ALA A 103 7.22 5.74 -5.26
N HIS A 104 7.94 4.89 -4.51
CA HIS A 104 8.34 5.19 -3.13
C HIS A 104 9.12 6.51 -3.06
N THR A 105 10.16 6.67 -3.89
CA THR A 105 10.94 7.90 -3.96
C THR A 105 10.10 9.12 -4.33
N LYS A 106 9.15 8.98 -5.26
CA LYS A 106 8.22 10.08 -5.58
C LYS A 106 7.35 10.49 -4.40
N PHE A 107 6.86 9.53 -3.62
CA PHE A 107 6.09 9.85 -2.40
C PHE A 107 6.97 10.49 -1.31
N GLU A 108 8.23 10.06 -1.16
CA GLU A 108 9.18 10.71 -0.25
C GLU A 108 9.46 12.16 -0.67
N GLU A 109 9.62 12.43 -1.97
CA GLU A 109 9.77 13.78 -2.50
C GLU A 109 8.54 14.64 -2.22
N PHE A 110 7.33 14.12 -2.45
CA PHE A 110 6.09 14.85 -2.14
C PHE A 110 5.93 15.09 -0.65
N SER A 111 6.32 14.13 0.19
CA SER A 111 6.32 14.31 1.64
C SER A 111 7.26 15.45 2.05
N ALA A 112 8.48 15.46 1.55
CA ALA A 112 9.46 16.51 1.84
C ALA A 112 8.97 17.91 1.40
N GLN A 113 8.24 17.99 0.28
CA GLN A 113 7.63 19.23 -0.18
C GLN A 113 6.43 19.68 0.67
N ASN A 114 5.86 18.78 1.46
CA ASN A 114 4.69 19.00 2.30
C ASN A 114 5.01 18.79 3.78
N GLU A 115 6.18 19.29 4.21
CA GLU A 115 6.61 19.37 5.62
C GLU A 115 6.82 17.99 6.30
N GLY A 116 6.98 16.93 5.51
CA GLY A 116 7.17 15.57 6.04
C GLY A 116 5.89 14.91 6.55
N ARG A 117 4.71 15.51 6.29
CA ARG A 117 3.43 15.03 6.85
C ARG A 117 2.94 13.73 6.21
N LEU A 118 3.43 13.39 5.03
CA LEU A 118 3.15 12.10 4.39
C LEU A 118 4.18 11.06 4.80
N GLN A 119 3.77 10.05 5.56
CA GLN A 119 4.67 8.97 5.95
C GLN A 119 4.62 7.83 4.92
N VAL A 120 5.79 7.45 4.41
CA VAL A 120 5.94 6.47 3.32
C VAL A 120 6.58 5.21 3.86
N ALA A 121 6.02 4.05 3.52
CA ALA A 121 6.57 2.74 3.88
C ALA A 121 6.16 1.69 2.85
N TYR A 122 6.90 0.59 2.82
CA TYR A 122 6.45 -0.63 2.15
C TYR A 122 5.61 -1.46 3.10
N LEU A 123 4.47 -1.92 2.59
CA LEU A 123 3.79 -3.11 3.10
C LEU A 123 4.45 -4.33 2.42
N GLN A 124 5.04 -5.20 3.23
CA GLN A 124 5.78 -6.38 2.76
C GLN A 124 5.14 -7.64 3.30
N PHE A 125 5.05 -8.65 2.44
CA PHE A 125 4.66 -9.99 2.80
C PHE A 125 5.21 -10.93 1.73
N ASP A 126 5.49 -12.17 2.11
CA ASP A 126 5.97 -13.20 1.20
C ASP A 126 4.78 -14.00 0.67
N GLN A 127 4.71 -14.13 -0.64
CA GLN A 127 3.74 -14.97 -1.31
C GLN A 127 4.45 -15.69 -2.45
N ALA A 128 4.31 -17.01 -2.52
CA ALA A 128 4.75 -17.76 -3.67
C ALA A 128 3.86 -17.42 -4.87
N ILE A 129 4.43 -16.77 -5.89
CA ILE A 129 3.71 -16.39 -7.10
C ILE A 129 4.45 -16.96 -8.29
N CYS A 130 3.78 -17.84 -9.05
CA CYS A 130 4.35 -18.47 -10.25
C CYS A 130 5.72 -19.13 -10.01
N GLU A 131 5.90 -19.81 -8.88
CA GLU A 131 7.16 -20.44 -8.46
C GLU A 131 8.34 -19.46 -8.25
N MET A 132 8.10 -18.16 -8.30
CA MET A 132 9.04 -17.11 -7.92
C MET A 132 8.79 -16.79 -6.44
N GLY A 133 9.63 -17.34 -5.57
CA GLY A 133 9.63 -17.12 -4.12
C GLY A 133 11.05 -17.00 -3.60
#